data_AF-A0A920M9Y5-F1
#
_entry.id   AF-A0A920M9Y5-F1
#
_cell.length_a   1.000
_cell.length_b   1.000
_cell.length_c   1.000
_cell.angle_alpha   90.00
_cell.angle_beta   90.00
_cell.angle_gamma   90.00
#
_symmetry.space_group_name_H-M   'P 1'
#
loop_
_entity.id
_entity.type
_entity.pdbx_description
1 polymer ?
#
loop_
_entity_poly.entity_id
_entity_poly.type
_entity_poly.pdbx_seq_one_letter_code
_entity_poly.pdbx_strand_id
1 'polypeptide(L)' 'MDDRDDGFGKKIKDSELIGVPVSIVFGKNFTDHNKVEIIFRNGEKVASALNEVEEII' A
#
# COMPACT_ATOMS: atom_id res chain seq x y z
N MET A 1 -1.21 7.03 -9.64
CA MET A 1 -0.68 5.66 -9.84
C MET A 1 0.79 5.81 -10.19
N ASP A 2 1.69 5.39 -9.30
CA ASP A 2 3.14 5.54 -9.49
C ASP A 2 3.70 4.33 -10.23
N ASP A 3 3.81 4.46 -11.55
CA ASP A 3 4.17 3.40 -12.51
C ASP A 3 5.69 3.35 -12.80
N ARG A 4 6.52 4.00 -11.97
CA ARG A 4 7.98 3.97 -12.12
C ARG A 4 8.52 2.57 -11.81
N ASP A 5 9.49 2.06 -12.56
CA ASP A 5 10.22 0.81 -12.27
C ASP A 5 11.25 0.99 -11.15
N ASP A 6 10.80 1.59 -10.04
CA ASP A 6 11.57 1.80 -8.83
C ASP A 6 11.18 0.72 -7.81
N GLY A 7 12.19 0.14 -7.14
CA GLY A 7 11.96 -0.90 -6.14
C GLY A 7 10.99 -0.46 -5.03
N PHE A 8 10.18 -1.41 -4.55
CA PHE A 8 9.14 -1.18 -3.53
C PHE A 8 9.59 -0.30 -2.35
N GLY A 9 10.78 -0.56 -1.80
CA GLY A 9 11.33 0.20 -0.67
C GLY A 9 11.61 1.68 -0.97
N LYS A 10 11.92 2.02 -2.23
CA LYS A 10 12.13 3.42 -2.64
C LYS A 10 10.81 4.17 -2.75
N LYS A 11 9.76 3.53 -3.29
CA LYS A 11 8.40 4.10 -3.39
C LYS A 11 7.76 4.35 -2.02
N ILE A 12 7.96 3.43 -1.06
CA ILE A 12 7.47 3.60 0.32
C ILE A 12 8.21 4.76 1.01
N LYS A 13 9.54 4.82 0.90
CA LYS A 13 10.32 5.92 1.49
C LYS A 13 9.97 7.27 0.90
N ASP A 14 9.76 7.34 -0.42
CA ASP A 14 9.25 8.55 -1.06
C ASP A 14 7.89 8.90 -0.46
N SER A 15 6.93 7.96 -0.44
CA SER A 15 5.57 8.18 0.10
C SER A 15 5.56 8.64 1.56
N GLU A 16 6.45 8.12 2.39
CA GLU A 16 6.67 8.58 3.77
C GLU A 16 7.24 10.02 3.81
N LEU A 17 8.20 10.34 2.92
CA LEU A 17 8.83 11.66 2.82
C LEU A 17 7.85 12.74 2.34
N ILE A 18 6.99 12.45 1.36
CA ILE A 18 5.91 13.34 0.91
C ILE A 18 4.73 13.38 1.90
N GLY A 19 4.71 12.50 2.91
CA GLY A 19 3.73 12.53 4.00
C GLY A 19 2.35 11.98 3.62
N VAL A 20 2.30 10.99 2.72
CA VAL A 20 1.04 10.34 2.31
C VAL A 20 0.39 9.66 3.54
N PRO A 21 -0.90 9.93 3.84
CA PRO A 21 -1.54 9.40 5.04
C PRO A 21 -1.77 7.88 4.98
N VAL A 22 -2.07 7.36 3.79
CA VAL A 22 -2.38 5.95 3.52
C VAL A 22 -1.72 5.54 2.21
N SER A 23 -0.92 4.47 2.24
CA SER A 23 -0.31 3.86 1.05
C SER A 23 -0.92 2.49 0.80
N ILE A 24 -1.50 2.28 -0.37
CA ILE A 24 -2.06 0.98 -0.77
C ILE A 24 -1.08 0.30 -1.72
N VAL A 25 -0.70 -0.93 -1.39
CA VAL A 25 0.32 -1.70 -2.10
C VAL A 25 -0.32 -2.93 -2.73
N PHE A 26 -0.16 -3.03 -4.06
CA PHE A 26 -0.56 -4.18 -4.87
C PHE A 26 0.69 -4.98 -5.22
N GLY A 27 0.97 -6.02 -4.44
CA GLY A 27 2.13 -6.91 -4.63
C GLY A 27 1.73 -8.33 -5.07
N LYS A 28 2.65 -9.29 -4.95
CA LYS A 28 2.37 -10.71 -5.22
C LYS A 28 1.19 -11.26 -4.42
N ASN A 29 1.03 -10.78 -3.18
CA ASN A 29 -0.07 -11.18 -2.29
C ASN A 29 -1.45 -10.78 -2.84
N PHE A 30 -1.51 -9.72 -3.65
CA PHE A 30 -2.73 -9.36 -4.37
C PHE A 30 -3.00 -10.33 -5.51
N THR A 31 -1.99 -10.68 -6.30
CA THR A 31 -2.13 -11.67 -7.39
C THR A 31 -2.53 -13.06 -6.88
N ASP A 32 -1.97 -13.50 -5.75
CA ASP A 32 -2.16 -14.86 -5.24
C ASP A 32 -3.39 -15.00 -4.33
N HIS A 33 -3.73 -13.98 -3.53
CA HIS A 33 -4.78 -14.05 -2.51
C HIS A 33 -5.84 -12.95 -2.62
N ASN A 34 -5.78 -12.10 -3.64
CA ASN A 34 -6.67 -10.95 -3.83
C ASN A 34 -6.71 -9.99 -2.61
N LYS A 35 -5.60 -9.90 -1.88
CA LYS A 35 -5.43 -9.03 -0.71
C LYS A 35 -4.46 -7.91 -1.02
N VAL A 36 -4.82 -6.70 -0.62
CA VAL A 36 -3.96 -5.52 -0.71
C VAL A 36 -3.32 -5.24 0.65
N GLU A 37 -2.14 -4.66 0.64
CA GLU A 37 -1.49 -4.18 1.86
C GLU A 37 -1.71 -2.69 2.00
N ILE A 38 -2.37 -2.29 3.09
CA ILE A 38 -2.59 -0.90 3.48
C ILE A 38 -1.52 -0.55 4.51
N ILE A 39 -0.73 0.47 4.22
CA ILE A 39 0.32 0.98 5.09
C ILE A 39 -0.11 2.38 5.54
N PHE A 40 -0.38 2.52 6.82
CA PHE A 40 -0.68 3.79 7.44
C PHE A 40 0.60 4.52 7.81
N ARG A 41 0.54 5.86 7.84
CA ARG A 41 1.68 6.70 8.22
C ARG A 41 2.20 6.44 9.65
N ASN A 42 1.36 5.93 10.54
CA ASN A 42 1.76 5.53 11.90
C ASN A 42 2.61 4.23 11.93
N GLY A 43 2.86 3.61 10.76
CA GLY A 43 3.61 2.36 10.63
C GLY A 43 2.74 1.10 10.72
N GLU A 44 1.44 1.23 10.95
CA GLU A 44 0.51 0.11 10.94
C GLU A 44 0.34 -0.44 9.53
N LYS A 45 0.29 -1.77 9.44
CA LYS A 45 0.11 -2.50 8.19
C LYS A 45 -1.07 -3.42 8.33
N VAL A 46 -2.03 -3.28 7.42
CA VAL A 46 -3.24 -4.09 7.38
C VAL A 46 -3.32 -4.76 6.02
N ALA A 47 -3.49 -6.08 6.01
CA ALA A 47 -3.78 -6.81 4.79
C ALA A 47 -5.29 -7.06 4.74
N SER A 48 -5.98 -6.50 3.75
CA SER A 48 -7.44 -6.61 3.61
C SER A 48 -7.80 -6.86 2.15
N ALA A 49 -9.01 -7.39 1.92
CA ALA A 49 -9.52 -7.60 0.57
C ALA A 49 -9.87 -6.26 -0.07
N LEU A 50 -9.74 -6.15 -1.40
CA LEU A 50 -9.96 -4.90 -2.12
C LEU A 50 -11.34 -4.27 -1.86
N ASN A 51 -12.36 -5.11 -1.62
CA ASN A 51 -13.73 -4.69 -1.35
C ASN A 51 -13.93 -4.09 0.06
N GLU A 52 -13.05 -4.40 1.01
CA GLU A 52 -13.12 -3.90 2.40
C GLU A 52 -12.31 -2.62 2.59
N VAL A 53 -11.48 -2.25 1.62
CA VAL A 53 -10.63 -1.06 1.67
C VAL A 53 -11.46 0.21 1.78
N GLU A 54 -12.63 0.28 1.12
CA GLU A 54 -13.53 1.44 1.19
C GLU A 54 -14.16 1.64 2.57
N GLU A 55 -14.26 0.59 3.40
CA GLU A 55 -14.78 0.71 4.77
C GLU A 55 -13.70 1.13 5.80
N ILE A 56 -12.41 1.04 5.42
CA ILE A 56 -11.26 1.28 6.31
C ILE A 56 -10.73 2.72 6.21
N ILE A 57 -11.01 3.44 5.12
CA ILE A 57 -10.42 4.76 4.79
C ILE A 57 -11.41 5.90 5.03
#